data_AF-A0AAW4C623-F1
#
_entry.id   AF-A0AAW4C623-F1
#
_cell.length_a   1.000
_cell.length_b   1.000
_cell.length_c   1.000
_cell.angle_alpha   90.00
_cell.angle_beta   90.00
_cell.angle_gamma   90.00
#
_symmetry.space_group_name_H-M   'P 1'
#
loop_
_entity.id
_entity.type
_entity.pdbx_description
1 polymer ?
#
loop_
_entity_poly.entity_id
_entity_poly.type
_entity_poly.pdbx_seq_one_letter_code
_entity_poly.pdbx_strand_id
1 'polypeptide(L)'
;KEQPQLVILGKQAIDSDNNQTGQMLAALTGFAQGTFASKVEVAGDKLNVTREIDGGLQTVALNLPAIVTTDLRLNEPRYASLPNIMKAKKKPLETVTPD
;
A
#
# COMPACT_ATOMS: atom_id res chain seq x y z
N LYS A 1 16.10 -5.95 -6.44
CA LYS A 1 15.21 -6.81 -7.28
C LYS A 1 13.80 -6.22 -7.25
N GLU A 2 12.93 -6.49 -8.23
CA GLU A 2 11.57 -5.91 -8.46
C GLU A 2 11.42 -4.42 -8.85
N GLN A 3 12.28 -3.48 -8.40
CA GLN A 3 12.24 -2.04 -8.76
C GLN A 3 10.82 -1.40 -8.76
N PRO A 4 10.03 -1.54 -7.67
CA PRO A 4 8.64 -1.11 -7.66
C PRO A 4 8.52 0.42 -7.77
N GLN A 5 7.60 0.88 -8.61
CA GLN A 5 7.22 2.29 -8.70
C GLN A 5 6.17 2.68 -7.63
N LEU A 6 5.44 1.70 -7.10
CA LEU A 6 4.43 1.90 -6.07
C LEU A 6 4.46 0.71 -5.11
N VAL A 7 4.49 1.00 -3.82
CA VAL A 7 4.37 -0.01 -2.75
C VAL A 7 3.10 0.28 -1.96
N ILE A 8 2.26 -0.73 -1.76
CA ILE A 8 1.00 -0.61 -1.01
C ILE A 8 1.09 -1.49 0.23
N LEU A 9 0.78 -0.91 1.38
CA LEU A 9 0.68 -1.60 2.67
C LEU A 9 -0.66 -1.30 3.33
N GLY A 10 -1.09 -2.12 4.28
CA GLY A 10 -2.16 -1.73 5.22
C GLY A 10 -1.67 -0.63 6.17
N LYS A 11 -2.58 0.17 6.73
CA LYS A 11 -2.28 1.17 7.78
C LYS A 11 -1.57 0.54 8.97
N GLN A 12 -2.15 -0.51 9.53
CA GLN A 12 -1.63 -1.17 10.73
C GLN A 12 -1.97 -2.65 10.66
N ALA A 13 -1.11 -3.47 11.28
CA ALA A 13 -1.41 -4.85 11.54
C ALA A 13 -2.15 -4.96 12.89
N ILE A 14 -3.26 -5.69 12.92
CA ILE A 14 -4.16 -5.80 14.08
C ILE A 14 -3.57 -6.62 15.23
N ASP A 15 -2.45 -7.29 15.00
CA ASP A 15 -1.75 -8.11 15.99
C ASP A 15 -0.85 -7.25 16.90
N SER A 16 -0.28 -6.18 16.36
CA SER A 16 0.73 -5.34 17.01
C SER A 16 0.35 -3.88 17.11
N ASP A 17 -0.64 -3.41 16.33
CA ASP A 17 -1.21 -2.05 16.35
C ASP A 17 -0.19 -0.90 16.27
N ASN A 18 0.97 -1.16 15.66
CA ASN A 18 2.09 -0.22 15.66
C ASN A 18 1.95 0.92 14.65
N ASN A 19 1.29 0.69 13.51
CA ASN A 19 1.17 1.67 12.41
C ASN A 19 2.52 2.32 12.04
N GLN A 20 3.56 1.50 11.79
CA GLN A 20 4.94 1.98 11.61
C GLN A 20 5.59 1.52 10.30
N THR A 21 5.30 0.30 9.83
CA THR A 21 6.04 -0.36 8.74
C THR A 21 6.11 0.47 7.46
N GLY A 22 4.99 1.07 7.03
CA GLY A 22 4.96 1.88 5.80
C GLY A 22 5.82 3.14 5.91
N GLN A 23 5.72 3.84 7.05
CA GLN A 23 6.47 5.07 7.30
C GLN A 23 7.97 4.80 7.47
N MET A 24 8.33 3.71 8.14
CA MET A 24 9.74 3.29 8.27
C MET A 24 10.32 2.90 6.92
N LEU A 25 9.58 2.15 6.09
CA LEU A 25 10.02 1.79 4.75
C LEU A 25 10.23 3.04 3.88
N ALA A 26 9.35 4.04 3.97
CA ALA A 26 9.50 5.30 3.26
C ALA A 26 10.76 6.05 3.70
N ALA A 27 11.03 6.10 5.00
CA ALA A 27 12.24 6.72 5.53
C ALA A 27 13.52 6.00 5.09
N LEU A 28 13.52 4.67 5.09
CA LEU A 28 14.69 3.86 4.68
C LEU A 28 14.97 3.92 3.18
N THR A 29 13.94 4.05 2.35
CA THR A 29 14.06 4.09 0.88
C THR A 29 14.14 5.50 0.30
N GLY A 30 13.79 6.52 1.09
CA GLY A 30 13.65 7.91 0.63
C GLY A 30 12.41 8.15 -0.24
N PHE A 31 11.47 7.20 -0.32
CA PHE A 31 10.28 7.33 -1.16
C PHE A 31 9.26 8.29 -0.54
N ALA A 32 8.52 9.00 -1.40
CA ALA A 32 7.38 9.78 -0.95
C ALA A 32 6.30 8.87 -0.35
N GLN A 33 5.58 9.33 0.68
CA GLN A 33 4.57 8.53 1.36
C GLN A 33 3.19 9.19 1.41
N GLY A 34 2.15 8.37 1.25
CA GLY A 34 0.74 8.74 1.43
C GLY A 34 0.08 7.79 2.43
N THR A 35 0.02 8.20 3.69
CA THR A 35 -0.57 7.37 4.75
C THR A 35 -2.07 7.59 4.90
N PHE A 36 -2.77 6.56 5.39
CA PHE A 36 -4.21 6.60 5.68
C PHE A 36 -5.07 6.89 4.44
N ALA A 37 -4.68 6.32 3.30
CA ALA A 37 -5.35 6.58 2.03
C ALA A 37 -6.78 6.05 2.03
N SER A 38 -7.76 6.92 1.78
CA SER A 38 -9.16 6.59 1.48
C SER A 38 -9.50 6.75 0.00
N LYS A 39 -8.63 7.38 -0.80
CA LYS A 39 -8.70 7.38 -2.27
C LYS A 39 -7.30 7.48 -2.87
N VAL A 40 -7.05 6.76 -3.95
CA VAL A 40 -5.79 6.80 -4.70
C VAL A 40 -6.09 6.97 -6.19
N GLU A 41 -5.50 7.99 -6.81
CA GLU A 41 -5.68 8.31 -8.23
C GLU A 41 -4.31 8.48 -8.89
N VAL A 42 -4.05 7.72 -9.95
CA VAL A 42 -2.83 7.83 -10.74
C VAL A 42 -3.00 8.97 -11.75
N ALA A 43 -2.10 9.94 -11.71
CA ALA A 43 -2.11 11.13 -12.56
C ALA A 43 -0.74 11.26 -13.25
N GLY A 44 -0.53 10.47 -14.30
CA GLY A 44 0.73 10.46 -15.04
C GLY A 44 1.90 9.91 -14.20
N ASP A 45 2.88 10.76 -13.93
CA ASP A 45 4.06 10.48 -13.10
C ASP A 45 3.82 10.71 -11.59
N LYS A 46 2.62 11.20 -11.24
CA LYS A 46 2.22 11.49 -9.86
C LYS A 46 1.09 10.59 -9.39
N LEU A 47 0.98 10.50 -8.07
CA LEU A 47 -0.08 9.83 -7.36
C LEU A 47 -0.80 10.84 -6.47
N ASN A 48 -2.09 11.07 -6.73
CA ASN A 48 -2.95 11.85 -5.86
C ASN A 48 -3.55 10.91 -4.80
N VAL A 49 -3.22 11.16 -3.54
CA VAL A 49 -3.69 10.36 -2.40
C VAL A 49 -4.56 11.23 -1.52
N THR A 50 -5.83 10.85 -1.36
CA THR A 50 -6.71 11.46 -0.36
C THR A 50 -6.60 10.66 0.92
N ARG A 51 -6.26 11.35 2.00
CA ARG A 51 -5.90 10.81 3.30
C ARG A 51 -6.98 11.14 4.32
N GLU A 52 -7.29 10.18 5.18
CA GLU A 52 -8.03 10.43 6.41
C GLU A 52 -7.11 11.08 7.43
N ILE A 53 -7.48 12.28 7.89
CA ILE A 53 -6.83 13.01 8.99
C ILE A 53 -7.88 13.34 10.03
N ASP A 54 -7.47 13.74 11.24
CA ASP A 54 -8.40 13.99 12.34
C ASP A 54 -9.48 15.04 12.00
N GLY A 55 -9.14 16.02 11.16
CA GLY A 55 -10.04 17.09 10.72
C GLY A 55 -10.85 16.78 9.44
N GLY A 56 -10.78 15.56 8.90
CA GLY A 56 -11.47 15.16 7.67
C GLY A 56 -10.52 14.60 6.62
N LEU A 57 -10.56 15.17 5.41
CA LEU A 57 -9.80 14.65 4.27
C LEU A 57 -8.71 15.63 3.83
N GLN A 58 -7.55 15.09 3.49
CA GLN A 58 -6.45 15.85 2.89
C GLN A 58 -5.95 15.14 1.63
N THR A 59 -5.94 15.84 0.50
CA THR A 59 -5.33 15.33 -0.73
C THR A 59 -3.88 15.82 -0.85
N VAL A 60 -2.96 14.89 -1.11
CA VAL A 60 -1.55 15.17 -1.37
C VAL A 60 -1.14 14.57 -2.71
N ALA A 61 -0.23 15.23 -3.42
CA ALA A 61 0.36 14.72 -4.65
C ALA A 61 1.76 14.20 -4.35
N LEU A 62 2.02 12.95 -4.73
CA LEU A 62 3.31 12.26 -4.53
C LEU A 62 3.94 11.99 -5.88
N ASN A 63 5.24 12.19 -6.01
CA ASN A 63 5.99 11.72 -7.17
C ASN A 63 6.23 10.21 -7.03
N LEU A 64 6.17 9.46 -8.13
CA LEU A 64 6.63 8.07 -8.13
C LEU A 64 8.18 8.05 -8.17
N PRO A 65 8.84 7.12 -7.45
CA PRO A 65 8.24 6.03 -6.69
C PRO A 65 7.68 6.45 -5.32
N ALA A 66 6.57 5.82 -4.92
CA ALA A 66 5.86 6.17 -3.69
C ALA A 66 5.40 4.95 -2.88
N ILE A 67 5.15 5.19 -1.59
CA ILE A 67 4.60 4.22 -0.64
C ILE A 67 3.23 4.71 -0.17
N VAL A 68 2.22 3.85 -0.21
CA VAL A 68 0.87 4.17 0.27
C VAL A 68 0.46 3.20 1.36
N THR A 69 -0.04 3.72 2.48
CA THR A 69 -0.72 2.90 3.50
C THR A 69 -2.23 3.12 3.42
N THR A 70 -2.99 2.03 3.29
CA THR A 70 -4.42 2.07 3.01
C THR A 70 -5.24 2.07 4.29
N ASP A 71 -6.21 2.99 4.39
CA ASP A 71 -7.23 2.94 5.43
C ASP A 71 -8.38 2.00 5.02
N LEU A 72 -9.21 1.60 5.98
CA LEU A 72 -10.37 0.74 5.75
C LEU A 72 -11.37 1.36 4.76
N ARG A 73 -11.40 2.69 4.66
CA ARG A 73 -12.32 3.41 3.76
C ARG A 73 -11.89 3.41 2.29
N LEU A 74 -10.72 2.89 1.95
CA LEU A 74 -10.21 2.93 0.57
C LEU A 74 -11.11 2.18 -0.42
N ASN A 75 -11.53 0.97 -0.05
CA ASN A 75 -12.32 0.09 -0.91
C ASN A 75 -12.93 -1.07 -0.10
N GLU A 76 -13.82 -1.80 -0.75
CA GLU A 76 -14.31 -3.09 -0.26
C GLU A 76 -13.52 -4.23 -0.92
N PRO A 77 -12.78 -5.06 -0.17
CA PRO A 77 -12.06 -6.19 -0.73
C PRO A 77 -13.01 -7.22 -1.34
N ARG A 78 -12.80 -7.57 -2.61
CA ARG A 78 -13.59 -8.60 -3.29
C ARG A 78 -13.29 -10.01 -2.73
N TYR A 79 -14.28 -10.89 -2.79
CA TYR A 79 -14.07 -12.31 -2.52
C TYR A 79 -13.24 -12.98 -3.63
N ALA A 80 -12.43 -13.96 -3.26
CA ALA A 80 -11.72 -14.81 -4.20
C ALA A 80 -12.66 -15.89 -4.76
N SER A 81 -12.76 -16.00 -6.08
CA SER A 81 -13.55 -17.06 -6.71
C SER A 81 -12.84 -18.42 -6.60
N LEU A 82 -13.61 -19.52 -6.53
CA LEU A 82 -13.06 -20.89 -6.50
C LEU A 82 -12.05 -21.16 -7.63
N PRO A 83 -12.30 -20.77 -8.90
CA PRO A 83 -11.31 -20.92 -9.97
C PRO A 83 -10.00 -20.18 -9.69
N ASN A 84 -10.07 -18.98 -9.09
CA ASN A 84 -8.87 -18.19 -8.78
C ASN A 84 -8.08 -18.80 -7.62
N ILE A 85 -8.75 -19.41 -6.63
CA ILE A 85 -8.10 -20.14 -5.53
C ILE A 85 -7.32 -21.34 -6.10
N MET A 86 -7.91 -22.11 -7.01
CA MET A 86 -7.23 -23.25 -7.63
C MET A 86 -6.04 -22.83 -8.50
N LYS A 87 -6.15 -21.70 -9.21
CA LYS A 87 -5.03 -21.12 -9.97
C LYS A 87 -3.91 -20.61 -9.06
N ALA A 88 -4.26 -19.99 -7.93
CA ALA A 88 -3.29 -19.43 -6.99
C ALA A 88 -2.34 -20.50 -6.43
N LYS A 89 -2.85 -21.71 -6.14
CA LYS A 89 -2.02 -22.85 -5.68
C LYS A 89 -0.93 -23.29 -6.64
N LYS A 90 -1.07 -22.97 -7.94
CA LYS A 90 -0.11 -23.34 -8.99
C LYS A 90 0.87 -22.21 -9.35
N LYS A 91 0.66 -20.99 -8.81
CA LYS A 91 1.55 -19.86 -9.10
C LYS A 91 2.91 -20.10 -8.45
N PRO A 92 4.02 -19.78 -9.13
CA PRO A 92 5.34 -19.82 -8.51
C PRO A 92 5.36 -18.93 -7.26
N LEU A 93 5.89 -19.48 -6.16
CA LEU A 93 6.14 -18.76 -4.92
C LEU A 93 7.64 -18.83 -4.67
N GLU A 94 8.32 -17.71 -4.83
CA GLU A 94 9.75 -17.60 -4.52
C GLU A 94 9.90 -17.48 -2.99
N THR A 95 10.64 -18.40 -2.39
CA THR A 95 11.00 -18.34 -0.97
C THR A 95 12.43 -17.85 -0.85
N VAL A 96 12.63 -16.73 -0.15
CA VAL A 96 13.94 -16.13 0.12
C VAL A 96 14.15 -15.97 1.62
N THR A 97 15.41 -15.99 2.05
CA THR A 97 15.82 -15.65 3.42
C THR A 97 16.25 -14.18 3.49
N PRO A 98 16.19 -13.53 4.68
CA PRO A 98 16.74 -12.20 4.85
C PRO A 98 18.27 -12.11 4.64
N ASP A 99 18.96 -13.24 4.87
CA ASP A 99 20.41 -13.42 4.64
C ASP A 99 20.72 -13.79 3.18
#